data_AF-A0A837ADT2-F1
#
_entry.id   AF-A0A837ADT2-F1
#
_cell.length_a   1.000
_cell.length_b   1.000
_cell.length_c   1.000
_cell.angle_alpha   90.00
_cell.angle_beta   90.00
_cell.angle_gamma   90.00
#
_symmetry.space_group_name_H-M   'P 1'
#
loop_
_entity.id
_entity.type
_entity.pdbx_description
1 polymer ?
#
loop_
_entity_poly.entity_id
_entity_poly.type
_entity_poly.pdbx_seq_one_letter_code
_entity_poly.pdbx_strand_id
1 'polypeptide(L)' 'MIFKVLYQEDTKANPKREFTKSLYVDCDTEVEARELVDKNTDHNIEFIEPLEGNHLAYEQKSPDFKITEFK' A
#
# COMPACT_ATOMS: atom_id res chain seq x y z
N MET A 1 -1.00 -12.90 0.09
CA MET A 1 0.36 -12.34 0.31
C MET A 1 0.19 -10.89 0.71
N ILE A 2 1.04 -10.36 1.59
CA ILE A 2 0.86 -8.99 2.06
C ILE A 2 1.74 -8.06 1.24
N PHE A 3 1.13 -7.01 0.68
CA PHE A 3 1.81 -5.96 -0.05
C PHE A 3 1.74 -4.65 0.73
N LYS A 4 2.86 -3.92 0.77
CA LYS A 4 2.92 -2.53 1.19
C LYS A 4 2.81 -1.65 -0.03
N VAL A 5 1.73 -0.90 -0.13
CA VAL A 5 1.48 0.02 -1.23
C VAL A 5 1.86 1.42 -0.77
N LEU A 6 2.85 2.01 -1.43
CA LEU A 6 3.22 3.41 -1.27
C LEU A 6 2.41 4.25 -2.24
N TYR A 7 1.76 5.30 -1.74
CA TYR A 7 0.86 6.12 -2.54
C TYR A 7 0.83 7.57 -2.07
N GLN A 8 0.32 8.44 -2.93
CA GLN A 8 -0.08 9.80 -2.58
C GLN A 8 -1.59 9.97 -2.77
N GLU A 9 -2.21 10.78 -1.93
CA GLU A 9 -3.67 10.96 -1.95
C GLU A 9 -4.17 11.79 -3.15
N ASP A 10 -3.35 12.72 -3.64
CA ASP A 10 -3.73 13.63 -4.72
C ASP A 10 -2.98 13.26 -6.02
N THR A 11 -3.73 12.93 -7.06
CA THR A 11 -3.22 12.61 -8.41
C THR A 11 -2.99 13.86 -9.27
N LYS A 12 -3.51 15.03 -8.87
CA LYS A 12 -3.43 16.28 -9.63
C LYS A 12 -2.31 17.20 -9.16
N ALA A 13 -1.87 17.06 -7.91
CA ALA A 13 -0.75 17.82 -7.37
C ALA A 13 0.60 17.24 -7.83
N ASN A 14 1.63 18.09 -7.85
CA ASN A 14 3.00 17.62 -8.05
C ASN A 14 3.42 16.72 -6.89
N PRO A 15 4.04 15.56 -7.16
CA PRO A 15 4.38 14.62 -6.12
C PRO A 15 5.44 15.19 -5.16
N LYS A 16 5.19 15.05 -3.86
CA LYS A 16 6.09 15.51 -2.78
C LYS A 16 6.43 14.34 -1.88
N ARG A 17 7.73 14.12 -1.64
CA ARG A 17 8.23 12.97 -0.88
C ARG A 17 7.64 12.89 0.53
N GLU A 18 7.35 14.02 1.14
CA GLU A 18 6.82 14.12 2.50
C GLU A 18 5.35 13.66 2.60
N PHE A 19 4.65 13.51 1.47
CA PHE A 19 3.24 13.14 1.42
C PHE A 19 3.00 11.68 1.04
N THR A 20 4.06 10.92 0.73
CA THR A 20 3.94 9.49 0.49
C THR A 20 3.44 8.79 1.76
N LYS A 21 2.29 8.14 1.64
CA LYS A 21 1.66 7.31 2.66
C LYS A 21 1.81 5.84 2.28
N SER A 22 1.55 4.96 3.23
CA SER A 22 1.56 3.52 3.01
C SER A 22 0.29 2.88 3.51
N LEU A 23 -0.22 1.91 2.76
CA LEU A 23 -1.27 1.00 3.20
C LEU A 23 -0.85 -0.45 2.98
N TYR A 24 -1.45 -1.37 3.72
CA TYR A 24 -1.17 -2.81 3.59
C TYR A 24 -2.38 -3.50 2.99
N VAL A 25 -2.16 -4.34 1.98
CA VAL A 25 -3.19 -5.12 1.30
C VAL A 25 -2.82 -6.60 1.36
N ASP A 26 -3.80 -7.47 1.57
CA ASP A 26 -3.63 -8.91 1.45
C ASP A 26 -4.29 -9.42 0.16
N CYS A 27 -3.48 -9.89 -0.79
CA CYS A 27 -3.90 -10.42 -2.09
C CYS A 27 -2.85 -11.37 -2.68
N ASP A 28 -3.14 -12.05 -3.79
CA ASP A 28 -2.25 -13.10 -4.29
C ASP A 28 -1.14 -12.56 -5.20
N THR A 29 -1.37 -11.42 -5.87
CA THR A 29 -0.39 -10.84 -6.81
C THR A 29 -0.25 -9.32 -6.69
N GLU A 30 0.88 -8.78 -7.18
CA GLU A 30 1.11 -7.33 -7.25
C GLU A 30 0.09 -6.62 -8.15
N VAL A 31 -0.34 -7.29 -9.23
CA VAL A 31 -1.34 -6.78 -10.16
C VAL A 31 -2.69 -6.63 -9.46
N GLU A 32 -3.11 -7.64 -8.69
CA GLU A 32 -4.31 -7.57 -7.87
C GLU A 32 -4.22 -6.48 -6.79
N ALA A 33 -3.05 -6.31 -6.17
CA ALA A 33 -2.84 -5.24 -5.19
C ALA A 33 -3.11 -3.86 -5.82
N ARG A 34 -2.54 -3.61 -7.02
CA ARG A 34 -2.77 -2.37 -7.77
C ARG A 34 -4.24 -2.20 -8.12
N GLU A 35 -4.86 -3.22 -8.72
CA GLU A 35 -6.27 -3.16 -9.11
C GLU A 35 -7.20 -2.91 -7.93
N LEU A 36 -6.92 -3.51 -6.76
CA LEU A 36 -7.73 -3.32 -5.58
C LEU A 36 -7.67 -1.87 -5.08
N VAL A 37 -6.48 -1.27 -5.06
CA VAL A 37 -6.32 0.12 -4.63
C VAL A 37 -6.93 1.09 -5.65
N ASP A 38 -6.67 0.88 -6.94
CA ASP A 38 -7.20 1.73 -8.02
C ASP A 38 -8.73 1.71 -8.12
N LYS A 39 -9.36 0.55 -7.87
CA LYS A 39 -10.84 0.43 -7.94
C LYS A 39 -11.54 1.08 -6.75
N ASN A 40 -10.86 1.21 -5.61
CA ASN A 40 -11.47 1.65 -4.35
C ASN A 40 -11.03 3.04 -3.91
N THR A 41 -9.99 3.61 -4.52
CA THR A 41 -9.42 4.90 -4.14
C THR A 41 -8.93 5.68 -5.35
N ASP A 42 -8.90 7.01 -5.25
CA ASP A 42 -8.29 7.90 -6.25
C ASP A 42 -6.79 8.12 -5.98
N HIS A 43 -6.12 7.18 -5.31
CA HIS A 43 -4.73 7.33 -4.88
C HIS A 43 -3.76 7.19 -6.05
N ASN A 44 -2.71 8.00 -6.04
CA ASN A 44 -1.59 7.86 -6.96
C ASN A 44 -0.60 6.83 -6.41
N ILE A 45 -0.64 5.60 -6.92
CA ILE A 45 0.25 4.52 -6.48
C ILE A 45 1.67 4.76 -6.99
N GLU A 46 2.63 4.88 -6.08
CA GLU A 46 4.05 5.08 -6.40
C GLU A 46 4.81 3.77 -6.52
N PHE A 47 4.60 2.85 -5.57
CA PHE A 47 5.33 1.58 -5.52
C PHE A 47 4.53 0.52 -4.76
N ILE A 48 4.68 -0.74 -5.16
CA ILE A 48 4.06 -1.88 -4.50
C ILE A 48 5.18 -2.83 -4.10
N GLU A 49 5.32 -3.08 -2.81
CA GLU A 49 6.37 -3.90 -2.25
C GLU A 49 5.78 -5.19 -1.64
N PRO A 50 6.22 -6.39 -2.08
CA PRO A 50 5.84 -7.63 -1.42
C PRO A 50 6.53 -7.75 -0.04
N LEU A 51 5.77 -8.06 1.00
CA LEU A 51 6.28 -8.27 2.35
C LEU A 51 6.33 -9.76 2.69
N GLU A 52 7.54 -10.26 2.99
CA GLU A 52 7.76 -11.66 3.33
C GLU A 52 8.76 -11.84 4.48
N GLY A 53 8.67 -13.00 5.14
CA GLY A 53 9.64 -13.46 6.15
C GLY A 53 9.92 -12.42 7.25
N ASN A 54 11.21 -12.09 7.42
CA ASN A 54 11.66 -11.15 8.45
C ASN A 54 11.15 -9.72 8.24
N HIS A 55 10.89 -9.32 6.99
CA HIS A 55 10.40 -7.97 6.70
C HIS A 55 8.95 -7.81 7.21
N LEU A 56 8.09 -8.78 6.87
CA LEU A 56 6.72 -8.80 7.36
C LEU A 56 6.66 -8.87 8.90
N ALA A 57 7.48 -9.73 9.51
CA ALA A 57 7.54 -9.86 10.96
C ALA A 57 8.03 -8.59 11.67
N TYR A 58 8.82 -7.75 10.99
CA TYR A 58 9.21 -6.44 11.50
C TYR A 58 8.06 -5.43 11.39
N GLU A 59 7.41 -5.35 10.23
CA GLU A 59 6.29 -4.44 10.01
C GLU A 59 5.12 -4.71 10.96
N GLN A 60 4.79 -5.99 11.21
CA GLN A 60 3.74 -6.39 12.14
C GLN A 60 3.97 -5.95 13.61
N LYS A 61 5.21 -5.58 13.98
CA LYS A 61 5.49 -5.02 15.32
C LYS A 61 5.12 -3.54 15.42
N SER A 62 4.92 -2.86 14.29
CA SER A 62 4.49 -1.47 14.26
C SER A 62 3.01 -1.37 14.67
N PRO A 63 2.64 -0.41 15.53
CA PRO A 63 1.24 -0.17 15.88
C PRO A 63 0.40 0.32 14.69
N ASP A 64 1.05 0.82 13.64
CA ASP A 64 0.41 1.34 12.43
C ASP A 64 0.18 0.24 11.38
N PHE A 65 0.68 -0.97 11.60
CA PHE A 65 0.43 -2.09 10.71
C PHE A 65 -1.03 -2.53 10.80
N LYS A 66 -1.80 -2.19 9.78
CA LYS A 66 -3.22 -2.57 9.63
C LYS A 66 -3.50 -2.93 8.18
N ILE A 67 -4.07 -4.11 7.98
CA ILE A 67 -4.55 -4.53 6.66
C ILE A 67 -5.76 -3.66 6.31
N THR A 68 -5.75 -3.11 5.10
CA THR A 68 -6.79 -2.24 4.59
C THR A 68 -7.84 -3.09 3.88
N GLU A 69 -9.07 -3.02 4.38
CA GLU A 69 -10.22 -3.65 3.76
C GLU A 69 -11.04 -2.58 3.03
N PHE A 70 -11.27 -2.79 1.73
CA PHE A 70 -12.15 -1.94 0.93
C PHE A 70 -13.57 -2.54 0.93
N LYS A 71 -14.59 -1.69 1.07
CA LYS A 71 -16.01 -2.09 1.15
C LYS A 71 -16.74 -1.91 -0.16
#